data_AF-A0A932N008-F1
#
_entry.id   AF-A0A932N008-F1
#
_cell.length_a   1.000
_cell.length_b   1.000
_cell.length_c   1.000
_cell.angle_alpha   90.00
_cell.angle_beta   90.00
_cell.angle_gamma   90.00
#
_symmetry.space_group_name_H-M   'P 1'
#
loop_
_entity.id
_entity.type
_entity.pdbx_description
1 polymer ?
#
loop_
_entity_poly.entity_id
_entity_poly.type
_entity_poly.pdbx_seq_one_letter_code
_entity_poly.pdbx_strand_id
1 'polypeptide(L)'
;MTYLKLFFTILITLILSASVLAAQEHNHQKEKQPQSVTKDTYTCPMHPEVKSDKPGKCPKCGMNLEKVKASKQNSAKDKVNKATSLLKEAKDELMQQGKYSCCIDEPCNTCLMEHQSCSCYKNLKEGKAVCNECYGGWQRGDGVDKNIKPAEVKTSYKKHNH
;
A
#
# COMPACT_ATOMS: atom_id res chain seq x y z
N MET A 1 56.79 14.07 -21.07
CA MET A 1 56.32 15.19 -20.20
C MET A 1 54.95 15.74 -20.62
N THR A 2 54.62 15.82 -21.91
CA THR A 2 53.34 16.36 -22.41
C THR A 2 52.12 15.51 -22.02
N TYR A 3 52.24 14.17 -22.12
CA TYR A 3 51.16 13.23 -21.75
C TYR A 3 50.87 13.19 -20.25
N LEU A 4 51.90 13.36 -19.41
CA LEU A 4 51.73 13.41 -17.96
C LEU A 4 50.98 14.68 -17.54
N LYS A 5 51.28 15.82 -18.17
CA LYS A 5 50.54 17.07 -17.97
C LYS A 5 49.10 16.96 -18.47
N LEU A 6 48.86 16.33 -19.63
CA LEU A 6 47.52 16.07 -20.19
C LEU A 6 46.66 15.18 -19.27
N PHE A 7 47.24 14.15 -18.69
CA PHE A 7 46.54 13.26 -17.77
C PHE A 7 46.10 13.98 -16.48
N PHE A 8 47.00 14.77 -15.87
CA PHE A 8 46.66 15.57 -14.70
C PHE A 8 45.63 16.66 -14.99
N THR A 9 45.67 17.30 -16.17
CA THR A 9 44.65 18.29 -16.53
C THR A 9 43.27 17.67 -16.71
N ILE A 10 43.17 16.49 -17.33
CA ILE A 10 41.88 15.81 -17.54
C ILE A 10 41.30 15.35 -16.19
N LEU A 11 42.14 14.82 -15.29
CA LEU A 11 41.73 14.40 -13.96
C LEU A 11 41.19 15.57 -13.12
N ILE A 12 41.84 16.73 -13.17
CA ILE A 12 41.42 17.94 -12.44
C ILE A 12 40.09 18.47 -12.99
N THR A 13 39.91 18.48 -14.32
CA THR A 13 38.64 18.92 -14.93
C THR A 13 37.46 18.00 -14.60
N LEU A 14 37.70 16.69 -14.51
CA LEU A 14 36.68 15.71 -14.11
C LEU A 14 36.23 15.93 -12.66
N ILE A 15 37.18 16.16 -11.74
CA ILE A 15 36.89 16.38 -10.32
C ILE A 15 36.09 17.68 -10.10
N LEU A 16 36.39 18.75 -10.86
CA LEU A 16 35.67 20.02 -10.74
C LEU A 16 34.22 19.97 -11.24
N SER A 17 33.91 19.11 -12.22
CA SER A 17 32.55 18.97 -12.77
C SER A 17 31.58 18.22 -11.83
N ALA A 18 32.10 17.39 -10.92
CA ALA A 18 31.27 16.59 -10.00
C ALA A 18 30.58 17.44 -8.91
N SER A 19 31.07 18.64 -8.62
CA SER A 19 30.56 19.49 -7.53
C SER A 19 29.27 20.23 -7.86
N VAL A 20 28.81 20.25 -9.12
CA VAL A 20 27.63 21.03 -9.54
C VAL A 20 26.31 20.25 -9.38
N LEU A 21 26.34 18.93 -9.16
CA LEU A 21 25.12 18.11 -9.08
C LEU A 21 24.51 17.98 -7.67
N ALA A 22 25.10 18.56 -6.63
CA ALA A 22 24.72 18.32 -5.24
C ALA A 22 23.84 19.42 -4.59
N ALA A 23 23.21 20.31 -5.36
CA ALA A 23 22.43 21.42 -4.81
C ALA A 23 21.11 21.65 -5.54
N GLN A 24 20.07 20.88 -5.20
CA GLN A 24 18.68 21.35 -5.28
C GLN A 24 17.95 20.97 -3.99
N GLU A 25 17.87 21.94 -3.10
CA GLU A 25 17.01 21.93 -1.92
C GLU A 25 15.54 21.99 -2.37
N HIS A 26 14.74 21.00 -1.97
CA HIS A 26 13.28 21.06 -2.13
C HIS A 26 12.70 22.10 -1.17
N ASN A 27 12.47 23.30 -1.70
CA ASN A 27 11.79 24.40 -1.02
C ASN A 27 10.27 24.29 -1.27
N HIS A 28 9.51 23.86 -0.26
CA HIS A 28 8.05 23.93 -0.29
C HIS A 28 7.56 24.95 0.73
N GLN A 29 7.32 26.18 0.25
CA GLN A 29 6.51 27.17 0.94
C GLN A 29 5.08 26.65 1.13
N LYS A 30 4.64 26.60 2.38
CA LYS A 30 3.29 26.23 2.79
C LYS A 30 2.42 27.49 2.79
N GLU A 31 1.67 27.73 1.71
CA GLU A 31 0.66 28.79 1.64
C GLU A 31 -0.50 28.53 2.62
N LYS A 32 -0.94 29.58 3.31
CA LYS A 32 -2.11 29.59 4.20
C LYS A 32 -3.39 29.59 3.35
N GLN A 33 -4.21 28.54 3.46
CA GLN A 33 -5.56 28.51 2.91
C GLN A 33 -6.59 29.24 3.82
N PRO A 34 -7.67 29.82 3.24
CA PRO A 34 -8.71 30.54 3.99
C PRO A 34 -9.59 29.57 4.80
N GLN A 35 -9.95 29.96 6.02
CA GLN A 35 -10.89 29.23 6.86
C GLN A 35 -12.30 29.24 6.24
N SER A 36 -12.77 28.08 5.75
CA SER A 36 -14.17 27.89 5.39
C SER A 36 -15.03 27.91 6.66
N VAL A 37 -16.06 28.76 6.70
CA VAL A 37 -17.09 28.72 7.74
C VAL A 37 -17.83 27.38 7.60
N THR A 38 -17.55 26.43 8.48
CA THR A 38 -18.24 25.14 8.52
C THR A 38 -19.65 25.35 9.05
N LYS A 39 -20.66 25.34 8.17
CA LYS A 39 -22.07 25.33 8.57
C LYS A 39 -22.38 23.95 9.17
N ASP A 40 -22.77 23.92 10.44
CA ASP A 40 -23.18 22.69 11.11
C ASP A 40 -24.40 22.08 10.40
N THR A 41 -24.35 20.79 10.08
CA THR A 41 -25.45 20.04 9.47
C THR A 41 -25.91 18.97 10.46
N TYR A 42 -27.21 18.72 10.55
CA TYR A 42 -27.84 17.73 11.42
C TYR A 42 -28.58 16.70 10.55
N THR A 43 -28.59 15.43 10.94
CA THR A 43 -29.27 14.34 10.21
C THR A 43 -30.01 13.38 11.13
N CYS A 44 -31.04 12.70 10.64
CA CYS A 44 -31.73 11.65 11.39
C CYS A 44 -30.94 10.33 11.28
N PRO A 45 -30.67 9.61 12.39
CA PRO A 45 -29.94 8.34 12.33
C PRO A 45 -30.68 7.23 11.55
N MET A 46 -32.02 7.33 11.45
CA MET A 46 -32.85 6.37 10.71
C MET A 46 -33.27 6.82 9.32
N HIS A 47 -33.15 8.12 9.03
CA HIS A 47 -33.54 8.71 7.75
C HIS A 47 -32.43 9.67 7.29
N PRO A 48 -31.29 9.16 6.77
CA PRO A 48 -30.11 9.98 6.42
C PRO A 48 -30.37 11.06 5.36
N GLU A 49 -31.47 10.94 4.61
CA GLU A 49 -31.98 11.93 3.66
C GLU A 49 -32.58 13.18 4.35
N VAL A 50 -32.98 13.07 5.63
CA VAL A 50 -33.49 14.20 6.41
C VAL A 50 -32.31 14.98 6.97
N LYS A 51 -32.01 16.13 6.36
CA LYS A 51 -30.94 17.04 6.77
C LYS A 51 -31.51 18.38 7.24
N SER A 52 -30.87 18.98 8.23
CA SER A 52 -31.22 20.29 8.79
C SER A 52 -29.96 21.08 9.11
N ASP A 53 -30.01 22.40 9.07
CA ASP A 53 -28.95 23.26 9.59
C ASP A 53 -29.08 23.59 11.08
N LYS A 54 -30.14 23.08 11.72
CA LYS A 54 -30.45 23.28 13.14
C LYS A 54 -30.80 21.95 13.83
N PRO A 55 -30.59 21.83 15.16
CA PRO A 55 -31.14 20.73 15.94
C PRO A 55 -32.66 20.67 15.82
N GLY A 56 -33.25 19.49 15.98
CA GLY A 56 -34.70 19.31 15.92
C GLY A 56 -35.11 17.85 15.97
N LYS A 57 -36.38 17.58 15.65
CA LYS A 57 -36.93 16.23 15.51
C LYS A 57 -37.11 15.87 14.03
N CYS A 58 -36.88 14.61 13.70
CA CYS A 58 -37.13 14.06 12.38
C CYS A 58 -38.65 14.04 12.11
N PRO A 59 -39.14 14.63 11.01
CA PRO A 59 -40.56 14.64 10.68
C PRO A 59 -41.09 13.25 10.29
N LYS A 60 -40.21 12.30 9.95
CA LYS A 60 -40.60 10.93 9.57
C LYS A 60 -40.81 10.00 10.77
N CYS A 61 -40.02 10.13 11.83
CA CYS A 61 -40.06 9.21 12.98
C CYS A 61 -40.07 9.87 14.36
N GLY A 62 -39.98 11.20 14.45
CA GLY A 62 -40.02 11.93 15.72
C GLY A 62 -38.75 11.85 16.57
N MET A 63 -37.73 11.08 16.17
CA MET A 63 -36.43 11.03 16.85
C MET A 63 -35.66 12.34 16.69
N ASN A 64 -34.73 12.63 17.60
CA ASN A 64 -33.88 13.82 17.50
C ASN A 64 -32.90 13.72 16.31
N LEU A 65 -32.65 14.84 15.63
CA LEU A 65 -31.60 14.98 14.63
C LEU A 65 -30.25 15.14 15.33
N GLU A 66 -29.24 14.45 14.81
CA GLU A 66 -27.89 14.47 15.36
C GLU A 66 -26.94 15.29 14.50
N LYS A 67 -26.02 16.02 15.13
CA LYS A 67 -25.06 16.88 14.44
C LYS A 67 -24.06 16.04 13.63
N VAL A 68 -24.11 16.17 12.32
CA VAL A 68 -23.09 15.72 11.38
C VAL A 68 -21.91 16.68 11.50
N LYS A 69 -20.89 16.27 12.24
CA LYS A 69 -19.60 16.97 12.18
C LYS A 69 -19.12 16.88 10.74
N ALA A 70 -18.86 18.02 10.09
CA ALA A 70 -18.02 18.09 8.90
C ALA A 70 -16.62 17.69 9.35
N SER A 71 -16.42 16.38 9.47
CA SER A 71 -15.18 15.80 9.89
C SER A 71 -14.15 16.18 8.81
N LYS A 72 -13.15 16.98 9.20
CA LYS A 72 -11.84 16.95 8.55
C LYS A 72 -11.33 15.50 8.67
N GLN A 73 -11.80 14.66 7.76
CA GLN A 73 -11.44 13.25 7.72
C GLN A 73 -10.08 13.19 7.05
N ASN A 74 -9.03 13.16 7.87
CA ASN A 74 -8.12 12.03 7.71
C ASN A 74 -8.84 10.87 8.39
N SER A 75 -9.80 10.27 7.69
CA SER A 75 -10.65 9.20 8.21
C SER A 75 -9.80 8.02 8.65
N ALA A 76 -10.33 7.19 9.56
CA ALA A 76 -9.73 5.88 9.81
C ALA A 76 -9.53 5.10 8.50
N LYS A 77 -10.45 5.26 7.54
CA LYS A 77 -10.37 4.70 6.19
C LYS A 77 -9.18 5.26 5.38
N ASP A 78 -8.91 6.56 5.45
CA ASP A 78 -7.76 7.16 4.75
C ASP A 78 -6.43 6.68 5.32
N LYS A 79 -6.36 6.52 6.64
CA LYS A 79 -5.18 5.93 7.30
C LYS A 79 -4.95 4.49 6.86
N VAL A 80 -6.01 3.67 6.82
CA VAL A 80 -5.94 2.28 6.35
C VAL A 80 -5.53 2.24 4.88
N ASN A 81 -6.15 3.03 4.02
CA ASN A 81 -5.80 3.09 2.60
C ASN A 81 -4.33 3.46 2.38
N LYS A 82 -3.83 4.47 3.11
CA LYS A 82 -2.42 4.86 3.05
C LYS A 82 -1.49 3.73 3.49
N ALA A 83 -1.80 3.03 4.58
CA ALA A 83 -1.00 1.90 5.05
C ALA A 83 -1.00 0.74 4.03
N THR A 84 -2.15 0.45 3.43
CA THR A 84 -2.28 -0.58 2.38
C THR A 84 -1.42 -0.24 1.15
N SER A 85 -1.43 1.01 0.70
CA SER A 85 -0.60 1.45 -0.43
C SER A 85 0.89 1.28 -0.14
N LEU A 86 1.36 1.74 1.03
CA LEU A 86 2.77 1.60 1.44
C LEU A 86 3.19 0.12 1.53
N LEU A 87 2.32 -0.74 2.08
CA LEU A 87 2.59 -2.17 2.15
C LEU A 87 2.67 -2.80 0.76
N LYS A 88 1.81 -2.38 -0.17
CA LYS A 88 1.83 -2.86 -1.55
C LYS A 88 3.14 -2.45 -2.24
N GLU A 89 3.55 -1.20 -2.14
CA GLU A 89 4.80 -0.69 -2.71
C GLU A 89 6.02 -1.48 -2.20
N ALA A 90 6.13 -1.67 -0.88
CA ALA A 90 7.22 -2.46 -0.29
C ALA A 90 7.25 -3.91 -0.80
N LYS A 91 6.08 -4.54 -0.97
CA LYS A 91 5.98 -5.88 -1.55
C LYS A 91 6.42 -5.91 -3.01
N ASP A 92 6.02 -4.90 -3.80
CA ASP A 92 6.40 -4.79 -5.21
C ASP A 92 7.92 -4.66 -5.37
N GLU A 93 8.58 -3.86 -4.53
CA GLU A 93 10.05 -3.76 -4.48
C GLU A 93 10.72 -5.10 -4.15
N LEU A 94 10.21 -5.82 -3.15
CA LEU A 94 10.75 -7.12 -2.77
C LEU A 94 10.50 -8.19 -3.82
N MET A 95 9.42 -8.09 -4.60
CA MET A 95 9.19 -8.90 -5.79
C MET A 95 10.25 -8.65 -6.85
N GLN A 96 10.59 -7.38 -7.13
CA GLN A 96 11.64 -7.02 -8.08
C GLN A 96 13.02 -7.53 -7.63
N GLN A 97 13.28 -7.57 -6.31
CA GLN A 97 14.50 -8.13 -5.73
C GLN A 97 14.48 -9.67 -5.68
N GLY A 98 13.39 -10.33 -6.08
CA GLY A 98 13.24 -11.78 -5.99
C GLY A 98 13.14 -12.32 -4.56
N LYS A 99 12.89 -11.45 -3.58
CA LYS A 99 12.79 -11.79 -2.15
C LYS A 99 11.36 -12.14 -1.74
N TYR A 100 10.35 -11.54 -2.36
CA TYR A 100 8.95 -11.80 -2.02
C TYR A 100 8.19 -12.18 -3.27
N SER A 101 7.19 -13.06 -3.15
CA SER A 101 6.35 -13.43 -4.29
C SER A 101 5.11 -14.18 -3.76
N CYS A 102 4.09 -13.45 -3.29
CA CYS A 102 2.82 -14.08 -2.90
C CYS A 102 1.67 -13.53 -3.72
N CYS A 103 0.87 -14.46 -4.26
CA CYS A 103 -0.11 -14.22 -5.32
C CYS A 103 -1.50 -14.68 -4.90
N ILE A 104 -1.83 -14.48 -3.63
CA ILE A 104 -3.19 -14.62 -3.09
C ILE A 104 -3.67 -13.25 -2.60
N ASP A 105 -4.97 -12.96 -2.70
CA ASP A 105 -5.57 -11.64 -2.44
C ASP A 105 -5.59 -11.22 -0.95
N GLU A 106 -5.21 -12.10 -0.01
CA GLU A 106 -5.11 -11.79 1.43
C GLU A 106 -3.69 -11.98 1.99
N PRO A 107 -3.27 -11.19 3.00
CA PRO A 107 -1.87 -10.87 3.22
C PRO A 107 -1.06 -12.04 3.79
N CYS A 108 -0.45 -12.80 2.91
CA CYS A 108 0.64 -13.71 3.28
C CYS A 108 1.93 -12.89 3.53
N ASN A 109 2.07 -12.33 4.73
CA ASN A 109 3.23 -11.50 5.11
C ASN A 109 4.14 -12.18 6.13
N THR A 110 3.67 -13.22 6.82
CA THR A 110 4.40 -13.83 7.94
C THR A 110 5.81 -14.26 7.54
N CYS A 111 5.96 -15.03 6.45
CA CYS A 111 7.29 -15.44 5.98
C CYS A 111 8.18 -14.24 5.61
N LEU A 112 7.60 -13.16 5.09
CA LEU A 112 8.37 -11.95 4.79
C LEU A 112 8.86 -11.27 6.08
N MET A 113 8.01 -11.21 7.11
CA MET A 113 8.36 -10.62 8.40
C MET A 113 9.42 -11.44 9.14
N GLU A 114 9.27 -12.77 9.14
CA GLU A 114 10.13 -13.69 9.91
C GLU A 114 11.42 -14.08 9.18
N HIS A 115 11.36 -14.22 7.85
CA HIS A 115 12.46 -14.77 7.05
C HIS A 115 13.00 -13.81 6.00
N GLN A 116 12.46 -12.58 5.94
CA GLN A 116 12.81 -11.56 4.94
C GLN A 116 12.67 -12.05 3.50
N SER A 117 11.98 -13.18 3.30
CA SER A 117 11.85 -13.85 2.02
C SER A 117 10.62 -14.76 1.94
N CYS A 118 10.10 -14.94 0.73
CA CYS A 118 9.02 -15.87 0.42
C CYS A 118 9.14 -16.33 -1.05
N SER A 119 9.39 -17.63 -1.24
CA SER A 119 9.56 -18.27 -2.55
C SER A 119 8.29 -18.92 -3.10
N CYS A 120 7.14 -18.78 -2.43
CA CYS A 120 5.93 -19.55 -2.77
C CYS A 120 5.46 -19.33 -4.21
N TYR A 121 5.38 -18.11 -4.72
CA TYR A 121 4.96 -17.91 -6.12
C TYR A 121 6.02 -18.35 -7.12
N LYS A 122 7.32 -18.18 -6.84
CA LYS A 122 8.37 -18.78 -7.68
C LYS A 122 8.20 -20.29 -7.77
N ASN A 123 8.05 -20.96 -6.63
CA ASN A 123 7.79 -22.41 -6.59
C ASN A 123 6.54 -22.77 -7.38
N LEU A 124 5.48 -21.98 -7.24
CA LEU A 124 4.23 -22.17 -7.97
C LEU A 124 4.43 -22.12 -9.49
N LYS A 125 5.12 -21.10 -10.02
CA LYS A 125 5.43 -20.99 -11.46
C LYS A 125 6.31 -22.14 -11.96
N GLU A 126 7.11 -22.72 -11.10
CA GLU A 126 7.96 -23.88 -11.38
C GLU A 126 7.24 -25.23 -11.16
N GLY A 127 5.95 -25.23 -10.81
CA GLY A 127 5.17 -26.43 -10.54
C GLY A 127 5.63 -27.21 -9.29
N LYS A 128 6.38 -26.53 -8.42
CA LYS A 128 6.88 -27.03 -7.12
C LYS A 128 5.84 -26.81 -6.03
N ALA A 129 6.02 -27.52 -4.93
CA ALA A 129 5.18 -27.40 -3.77
C ALA A 129 5.28 -26.01 -3.12
N VAL A 130 4.16 -25.51 -2.63
CA VAL A 130 4.03 -24.26 -1.87
C VAL A 130 3.61 -24.54 -0.41
N CYS A 131 3.66 -23.50 0.44
CA CYS A 131 3.17 -23.61 1.83
C CYS A 131 1.66 -23.86 1.89
N ASN A 132 1.16 -24.22 3.08
CA ASN A 132 -0.25 -24.57 3.27
C ASN A 132 -1.19 -23.38 3.07
N GLU A 133 -0.77 -22.19 3.49
CA GLU A 133 -1.55 -20.95 3.34
C GLU A 133 -1.70 -20.58 1.86
N CYS A 134 -0.60 -20.67 1.10
CA CYS A 134 -0.61 -20.44 -0.34
C CYS A 134 -1.51 -21.47 -1.03
N TYR A 135 -1.30 -22.76 -0.75
CA TYR A 135 -2.15 -23.84 -1.27
C TYR A 135 -3.63 -23.59 -0.96
N GLY A 136 -3.96 -23.30 0.30
CA GLY A 136 -5.32 -23.07 0.76
C GLY A 136 -5.98 -21.86 0.10
N GLY A 137 -5.24 -20.75 -0.09
CA GLY A 137 -5.74 -19.58 -0.83
C GLY A 137 -6.11 -19.92 -2.27
N TRP A 138 -5.27 -20.68 -2.96
CA TRP A 138 -5.60 -21.18 -4.31
C TRP A 138 -6.84 -22.07 -4.31
N GLN A 139 -7.00 -22.97 -3.33
CA GLN A 139 -8.19 -23.82 -3.24
C GLN A 139 -9.48 -23.04 -2.97
N ARG A 140 -9.40 -21.86 -2.33
CA ARG A 140 -10.55 -20.98 -2.09
C ARG A 140 -10.87 -20.03 -3.24
N GLY A 141 -10.01 -19.96 -4.25
CA GLY A 141 -10.16 -19.04 -5.38
C GLY A 141 -9.51 -17.67 -5.16
N ASP A 142 -8.65 -17.53 -4.13
CA ASP A 142 -7.95 -16.29 -3.81
C ASP A 142 -6.73 -16.04 -4.73
N GLY A 143 -6.43 -16.97 -5.67
CA GLY A 143 -5.27 -16.91 -6.54
C GLY A 143 -5.37 -15.84 -7.63
N VAL A 144 -4.35 -15.00 -7.76
CA VAL A 144 -4.39 -13.83 -8.66
C VAL A 144 -3.84 -14.09 -10.08
N ASP A 145 -3.00 -15.12 -10.27
CA ASP A 145 -2.49 -15.49 -11.60
C ASP A 145 -3.46 -16.43 -12.32
N LYS A 146 -4.26 -15.88 -13.23
CA LYS A 146 -5.30 -16.61 -13.99
C LYS A 146 -4.76 -17.78 -14.83
N ASN A 147 -3.45 -17.86 -15.05
CA ASN A 147 -2.83 -18.95 -15.81
C ASN A 147 -2.57 -20.20 -14.97
N ILE A 148 -2.74 -20.11 -13.65
CA ILE A 148 -2.48 -21.22 -12.72
C ILE A 148 -3.83 -21.74 -12.25
N LYS A 149 -4.10 -23.03 -12.45
CA LYS A 149 -5.36 -23.62 -11.98
C LYS A 149 -5.22 -24.09 -10.54
N PRO A 150 -6.25 -23.94 -9.67
CA PRO A 150 -6.21 -24.47 -8.31
C PRO A 150 -5.81 -25.94 -8.21
N ALA A 151 -6.23 -26.77 -9.18
CA ALA A 151 -5.91 -28.20 -9.24
C ALA A 151 -4.42 -28.51 -9.51
N GLU A 152 -3.66 -27.55 -10.04
CA GLU A 152 -2.23 -27.71 -10.38
C GLU A 152 -1.32 -27.32 -9.20
N VAL A 153 -1.88 -26.70 -8.16
CA VAL A 153 -1.14 -26.21 -6.99
C VAL A 153 -0.84 -27.37 -6.04
N LYS A 154 0.46 -27.61 -5.78
CA LYS A 154 0.93 -28.67 -4.89
C LYS A 154 1.30 -28.11 -3.52
N THR A 155 1.09 -28.88 -2.46
CA THR A 155 1.58 -28.54 -1.11
C THR A 155 2.70 -29.49 -0.68
N SER A 156 3.65 -29.00 0.11
CA SER A 156 4.74 -29.81 0.68
C SER A 156 4.29 -30.58 1.93
N TYR A 157 3.12 -30.26 2.48
CA TYR A 157 2.59 -30.89 3.67
C TYR A 157 2.06 -32.29 3.35
N LYS A 158 2.65 -33.32 4.00
CA LYS A 158 2.03 -34.64 4.06
C LYS A 158 0.81 -34.52 4.98
N LYS A 159 -0.38 -34.90 4.50
CA LYS A 159 -1.57 -35.05 5.35
C LYS A 159 -1.19 -35.92 6.55
N HIS A 160 -1.12 -35.33 7.74
CA HIS A 160 -1.29 -36.10 8.96
C HIS A 160 -2.77 -36.45 9.02
N ASN A 161 -3.09 -37.69 8.65
CA ASN A 161 -4.43 -38.24 8.89
C ASN A 161 -4.64 -38.19 10.41
N HIS A 162 -5.63 -37.40 10.84
CA HIS A 162 -6.26 -37.56 12.14
C HIS A 162 -7.36 -38.63 12.03
#